data_AF-A0AAD7FFI1-F1
#
_entry.id   AF-A0AAD7FFI1-F1
#
_cell.length_a   1.000
_cell.length_b   1.000
_cell.length_c   1.000
_cell.angle_alpha   90.00
_cell.angle_beta   90.00
_cell.angle_gamma   90.00
#
_symmetry.space_group_name_H-M   'P 1'
#
loop_
_entity.id
_entity.type
_entity.pdbx_description
1 polymer ?
#
loop_
_entity_poly.entity_id
_entity_poly.type
_entity_poly.pdbx_seq_one_letter_code
_entity_poly.pdbx_strand_id
1 'polypeptide(L)'
;MSKLEFPKLTDEPTPMSIHGWLSRCEDMFEAWQAQNADKKMEPHILIILAGLWMEEPTAATWWNENRTELKKLTAWDKFAQKVKDRFVPTNWRMTALSSFYSIHQGSLSFPEFAKSLQRARNALVSAGVGYTTNDSILKNHLLFHAHPVLCLRVCGQQAFPYASMKVDGLIASMALTWESLIAERVIKFIPPTTLPPLSIPSIPVVSSSSLPTPISSTPTPTSSAFGPLIC
;
A
#
# COMPACT_ATOMS: atom_id res chain seq x y z
N MET A 1 -5.52 -18.16 -26.55
CA MET A 1 -6.36 -17.72 -25.41
C MET A 1 -5.46 -16.97 -24.46
N SER A 2 -5.67 -15.67 -24.29
CA SER A 2 -4.95 -14.88 -23.30
C SER A 2 -5.26 -15.41 -21.90
N LYS A 3 -4.24 -15.63 -21.08
CA LYS A 3 -4.38 -16.11 -19.71
C LYS A 3 -5.17 -15.06 -18.92
N LEU A 4 -6.31 -15.44 -18.34
CA LEU A 4 -7.07 -14.57 -17.43
C LEU A 4 -6.24 -14.41 -16.16
N GLU A 5 -5.64 -13.25 -15.98
CA GLU A 5 -4.89 -12.91 -14.77
C GLU A 5 -5.81 -12.12 -13.84
N PHE A 6 -6.10 -12.70 -12.68
CA PHE A 6 -7.06 -12.13 -11.74
C PHE A 6 -6.33 -11.24 -10.72
N PRO A 7 -6.94 -10.15 -10.21
CA PRO A 7 -6.30 -9.33 -9.19
C PRO A 7 -6.02 -10.13 -7.92
N LYS A 8 -4.75 -10.13 -7.50
CA LYS A 8 -4.31 -10.75 -6.25
C LYS A 8 -4.63 -9.84 -5.06
N LEU A 9 -5.07 -10.44 -3.95
CA LEU A 9 -5.05 -9.79 -2.65
C LEU A 9 -3.75 -10.21 -1.94
N THR A 10 -2.73 -9.37 -1.99
CA THR A 10 -1.43 -9.59 -1.34
C THR A 10 -1.19 -8.69 -0.13
N ASP A 11 -1.81 -7.51 -0.15
CA ASP A 11 -1.64 -6.50 0.89
C ASP A 11 -2.42 -6.88 2.15
N GLU A 12 -1.98 -6.37 3.30
CA GLU A 12 -2.70 -6.50 4.56
C GLU A 12 -4.19 -6.11 4.38
N PRO A 13 -5.14 -6.91 4.92
CA PRO A 13 -6.56 -6.74 4.66
C PRO A 13 -7.16 -5.57 5.46
N THR A 14 -6.80 -4.35 5.06
CA THR A 14 -7.37 -3.09 5.53
C THR A 14 -8.69 -2.78 4.80
N PRO A 15 -9.54 -1.88 5.33
CA PRO A 15 -10.75 -1.44 4.64
C PRO A 15 -10.47 -0.98 3.19
N MET A 16 -9.41 -0.20 2.98
CA MET A 16 -9.05 0.31 1.65
C MET A 16 -8.55 -0.79 0.71
N SER A 17 -7.69 -1.69 1.16
CA SER A 17 -7.16 -2.76 0.32
C SER A 17 -8.24 -3.77 -0.06
N ILE A 18 -9.13 -4.12 0.87
CA ILE A 18 -10.28 -4.99 0.59
C ILE A 18 -11.25 -4.35 -0.39
N HIS A 19 -11.64 -3.09 -0.16
CA HIS A 19 -12.50 -2.38 -1.10
C HIS A 19 -11.86 -2.27 -2.49
N GLY A 20 -10.59 -1.86 -2.56
CA GLY A 20 -9.88 -1.73 -3.83
C GLY A 20 -9.69 -3.07 -4.55
N TRP A 21 -9.44 -4.16 -3.82
CA TRP A 21 -9.32 -5.48 -4.41
C TRP A 21 -10.66 -5.97 -4.98
N LEU A 22 -11.77 -5.82 -4.24
CA LEU A 22 -13.10 -6.19 -4.72
C LEU A 22 -13.50 -5.39 -5.97
N SER A 23 -13.27 -4.08 -6.00
CA SER A 23 -13.55 -3.27 -7.19
C SER A 23 -12.72 -3.70 -8.40
N ARG A 24 -11.43 -4.01 -8.22
CA ARG A 24 -10.61 -4.55 -9.32
C ARG A 24 -11.10 -5.91 -9.82
N CYS A 25 -11.68 -6.74 -8.94
CA CYS A 25 -12.31 -7.99 -9.36
C CYS A 25 -13.50 -7.70 -10.26
N GLU A 26 -14.36 -6.75 -9.87
CA GLU A 26 -15.54 -6.31 -10.64
C GLU A 26 -15.13 -5.73 -12.00
N ASP A 27 -14.15 -4.81 -12.05
CA ASP A 27 -13.62 -4.25 -13.29
C ASP A 27 -13.09 -5.34 -14.24
N MET A 28 -12.43 -6.36 -13.70
CA MET A 28 -11.93 -7.50 -14.48
C MET A 28 -13.06 -8.36 -15.02
N PHE A 29 -14.13 -8.57 -14.25
CA PHE A 29 -15.32 -9.29 -14.70
C PHE A 29 -16.02 -8.55 -15.84
N GLU A 30 -16.16 -7.23 -15.73
CA GLU A 30 -16.73 -6.39 -16.78
C GLU A 30 -15.86 -6.41 -18.05
N ALA A 31 -14.54 -6.27 -17.90
CA ALA A 31 -13.60 -6.32 -19.02
C ALA A 31 -13.62 -7.68 -19.73
N TRP A 32 -13.72 -8.78 -18.98
CA TRP A 32 -13.83 -10.12 -19.54
C TRP A 32 -15.15 -10.32 -20.28
N GLN A 33 -16.27 -9.86 -19.70
CA GLN A 33 -17.60 -9.97 -20.28
C GLN A 33 -17.72 -9.17 -21.59
N ALA A 34 -17.08 -8.00 -21.67
CA ALA A 34 -17.01 -7.20 -22.89
C ALA A 34 -16.27 -7.92 -24.03
N GLN A 35 -15.27 -8.74 -23.71
CA GLN A 35 -14.49 -9.52 -24.69
C GLN A 35 -15.14 -10.86 -25.05
N ASN A 36 -16.11 -11.33 -24.26
CA ASN A 36 -16.75 -12.64 -24.42
C ASN A 36 -18.28 -12.46 -24.33
N ALA A 37 -18.86 -11.62 -25.18
CA ALA A 37 -20.28 -11.26 -25.12
C ALA A 37 -21.23 -12.46 -25.25
N ASP A 38 -20.78 -13.55 -25.87
CA ASP A 38 -21.50 -14.82 -26.04
C ASP A 38 -21.42 -15.73 -24.80
N LYS A 39 -20.55 -15.44 -23.84
CA LYS A 39 -20.34 -16.25 -22.64
C LYS A 39 -20.66 -15.45 -21.39
N LYS A 40 -21.46 -16.02 -20.51
CA LYS A 40 -21.73 -15.45 -19.20
C LYS A 40 -20.96 -16.22 -18.14
N MET A 41 -20.20 -15.51 -17.32
CA MET A 41 -19.54 -16.14 -16.17
C MET A 41 -20.52 -16.21 -15.01
N GLU A 42 -20.80 -17.43 -14.55
CA GLU A 42 -21.71 -17.67 -13.44
C GLU A 42 -21.10 -17.14 -12.12
N PRO A 43 -21.91 -16.57 -11.20
CA PRO A 43 -21.41 -16.00 -9.95
C PRO A 43 -20.54 -16.95 -9.11
N HIS A 44 -20.83 -18.24 -9.12
CA HIS A 44 -20.04 -19.23 -8.40
C HIS A 44 -18.59 -19.33 -8.93
N ILE A 45 -18.38 -19.13 -10.25
CA ILE A 45 -17.05 -19.14 -10.87
C ILE A 45 -16.27 -17.90 -10.42
N LEU A 46 -16.93 -16.73 -10.42
CA LEU A 46 -16.36 -15.47 -9.96
C LEU A 46 -15.84 -15.58 -8.52
N ILE A 47 -16.64 -16.20 -7.65
CA ILE A 47 -16.29 -16.42 -6.24
C ILE A 47 -15.11 -17.37 -6.09
N ILE A 48 -15.09 -18.47 -6.85
CA ILE A 48 -13.97 -19.42 -6.84
C ILE A 48 -12.69 -18.73 -7.30
N LEU A 49 -12.75 -17.96 -8.40
CA LEU A 49 -11.60 -17.23 -8.91
C LEU A 49 -11.12 -16.20 -7.87
N ALA A 50 -12.00 -15.37 -7.33
CA ALA A 50 -11.60 -14.40 -6.32
C ALA A 50 -10.96 -15.07 -5.08
N GLY A 51 -11.54 -16.16 -4.58
CA GLY A 51 -10.99 -16.90 -3.45
C GLY A 51 -9.63 -17.55 -3.72
N LEU A 52 -9.38 -18.05 -4.93
CA LEU A 52 -8.08 -18.61 -5.32
C LEU A 52 -6.96 -17.57 -5.40
N TRP A 53 -7.32 -16.30 -5.58
CA TRP A 53 -6.38 -15.18 -5.70
C TRP A 53 -6.29 -14.35 -4.40
N MET A 54 -6.83 -14.88 -3.29
CA MET A 54 -6.52 -14.42 -1.94
C MET A 54 -5.18 -15.00 -1.51
N GLU A 55 -4.09 -14.26 -1.74
CA GLU A 55 -2.72 -14.71 -1.45
C GLU A 55 -2.20 -14.19 -0.10
N GLU A 56 -2.80 -13.14 0.45
CA GLU A 56 -2.48 -12.66 1.80
C GLU A 56 -2.74 -13.79 2.82
N PRO A 57 -1.79 -14.11 3.72
CA PRO A 57 -1.85 -15.31 4.56
C PRO A 57 -3.14 -15.48 5.37
N THR A 58 -3.67 -14.41 5.96
CA THR A 58 -4.88 -14.43 6.79
C THR A 58 -6.12 -14.64 5.94
N ALA A 59 -6.21 -13.95 4.80
CA ALA A 59 -7.27 -14.09 3.82
C ALA A 59 -7.29 -15.47 3.17
N ALA A 60 -6.12 -15.99 2.80
CA ALA A 60 -5.94 -17.33 2.23
C ALA A 60 -6.40 -18.41 3.22
N THR A 61 -6.00 -18.30 4.49
CA THR A 61 -6.42 -19.22 5.55
C THR A 61 -7.94 -19.19 5.73
N TRP A 62 -8.52 -17.99 5.87
CA TRP A 62 -9.97 -17.83 6.00
C TRP A 62 -10.73 -18.40 4.79
N TRP A 63 -10.25 -18.16 3.57
CA TRP A 63 -10.83 -18.76 2.37
C TRP A 63 -10.80 -20.28 2.46
N ASN A 64 -9.66 -20.88 2.77
CA ASN A 64 -9.53 -22.35 2.82
C ASN A 64 -10.46 -22.99 3.86
N GLU A 65 -10.64 -22.36 5.00
CA GLU A 65 -11.56 -22.81 6.05
C GLU A 65 -13.04 -22.69 5.66
N ASN A 66 -13.40 -21.65 4.90
CA ASN A 66 -14.80 -21.29 4.63
C ASN A 66 -15.25 -21.59 3.19
N ARG A 67 -14.35 -22.01 2.30
CA ARG A 67 -14.59 -22.16 0.85
C ARG A 67 -15.80 -23.02 0.51
N THR A 68 -16.08 -24.05 1.30
CA THR A 68 -17.23 -24.95 1.04
C THR A 68 -18.55 -24.21 1.16
N GLU A 69 -18.70 -23.33 2.14
CA GLU A 69 -19.90 -22.51 2.31
C GLU A 69 -19.89 -21.30 1.37
N LEU A 70 -18.74 -20.65 1.19
CA LEU A 70 -18.60 -19.49 0.30
C LEU A 70 -18.92 -19.85 -1.15
N LYS A 71 -18.56 -21.05 -1.62
CA LYS A 71 -18.88 -21.54 -2.97
C LYS A 71 -20.37 -21.80 -3.21
N LYS A 72 -21.19 -21.95 -2.15
CA LYS A 72 -22.66 -22.11 -2.27
C LYS A 72 -23.36 -20.78 -2.48
N LEU A 73 -22.66 -19.65 -2.36
CA LEU A 73 -23.25 -18.33 -2.57
C LEU A 73 -23.62 -18.16 -4.05
N THR A 74 -24.86 -17.71 -4.28
CA THR A 74 -25.43 -17.56 -5.62
C THR A 74 -25.21 -16.18 -6.22
N ALA A 75 -24.58 -15.26 -5.49
CA ALA A 75 -24.39 -13.88 -5.90
C ALA A 75 -23.03 -13.35 -5.41
N TRP A 76 -22.36 -12.59 -6.27
CA TRP A 76 -21.10 -11.92 -5.96
C TRP A 76 -21.23 -10.98 -4.76
N ASP A 77 -22.29 -10.18 -4.70
CA ASP A 77 -22.51 -9.21 -3.62
C ASP A 77 -22.54 -9.87 -2.23
N LYS A 78 -23.08 -11.08 -2.13
CA LYS A 78 -23.09 -11.84 -0.87
C LYS A 78 -21.68 -12.26 -0.47
N PHE A 79 -20.85 -12.65 -1.44
CA PHE A 79 -19.45 -12.95 -1.19
C PHE A 79 -18.67 -11.71 -0.79
N ALA A 80 -18.80 -10.62 -1.55
CA ALA A 80 -18.17 -9.34 -1.23
C ALA A 80 -18.56 -8.85 0.17
N GLN A 81 -19.82 -9.03 0.58
CA GLN A 81 -20.26 -8.71 1.94
C GLN A 81 -19.60 -9.59 2.99
N LYS A 82 -19.49 -10.91 2.77
CA LYS A 82 -18.79 -11.82 3.71
C LYS A 82 -17.31 -11.48 3.87
N VAL A 83 -16.64 -11.08 2.79
CA VAL A 83 -15.25 -10.61 2.83
C VAL A 83 -15.17 -9.32 3.66
N LYS A 84 -16.06 -8.36 3.42
CA LYS A 84 -16.13 -7.12 4.21
C LYS A 84 -16.40 -7.40 5.69
N ASP A 85 -17.38 -8.23 6.02
CA ASP A 85 -17.72 -8.58 7.40
C ASP A 85 -16.55 -9.24 8.16
N ARG A 86 -15.70 -9.98 7.44
CA ARG A 86 -14.54 -10.65 8.03
C ARG A 86 -13.38 -9.69 8.29
N PHE A 87 -13.04 -8.86 7.31
CA PHE A 87 -11.77 -8.12 7.30
C PHE A 87 -11.92 -6.63 7.58
N VAL A 88 -13.13 -6.09 7.48
CA VAL A 88 -13.38 -4.66 7.65
C VAL A 88 -14.08 -4.43 8.99
N PRO A 89 -13.41 -3.82 9.98
CA PRO A 89 -14.01 -3.55 11.29
C PRO A 89 -15.28 -2.72 11.16
N THR A 90 -16.34 -3.02 11.92
CA THR A 90 -17.64 -2.35 11.79
C THR A 90 -17.55 -0.82 11.94
N ASN A 91 -16.66 -0.33 12.79
CA ASN A 91 -16.44 1.09 13.06
C ASN A 91 -15.44 1.77 12.10
N TRP A 92 -14.95 1.09 11.05
CA TRP A 92 -13.87 1.59 10.21
C TRP A 92 -14.12 2.98 9.62
N ARG A 93 -15.37 3.30 9.28
CA ARG A 93 -15.75 4.61 8.71
C ARG A 93 -15.51 5.74 9.71
N MET A 94 -15.91 5.52 10.96
CA MET A 94 -15.68 6.46 12.05
C MET A 94 -14.19 6.57 12.38
N THR A 95 -13.46 5.45 12.36
CA THR A 95 -11.99 5.46 12.53
C THR A 95 -11.32 6.24 11.42
N ALA A 96 -11.71 6.04 10.16
CA ALA A 96 -11.18 6.80 9.02
C ALA A 96 -11.48 8.29 9.13
N LEU A 97 -12.70 8.65 9.56
CA LEU A 97 -13.11 10.04 9.76
C LEU A 97 -12.31 10.70 10.88
N SER A 98 -12.16 10.01 12.01
CA SER A 98 -11.33 10.48 13.12
C SER A 98 -9.88 10.64 12.68
N SER A 99 -9.32 9.67 11.94
CA SER A 99 -7.96 9.76 11.41
C SER A 99 -7.78 10.95 10.48
N PHE A 100 -8.75 11.21 9.59
CA PHE A 100 -8.72 12.40 8.74
C PHE A 100 -8.61 13.68 9.56
N TYR A 101 -9.49 13.87 10.55
CA TYR A 101 -9.50 15.09 11.36
C TYR A 101 -8.30 15.23 12.31
N SER A 102 -7.67 14.12 12.70
CA SER A 102 -6.50 14.12 13.58
C SER A 102 -5.17 14.38 12.86
N ILE A 103 -5.12 14.33 11.52
CA ILE A 103 -3.88 14.56 10.77
C ILE A 103 -3.42 16.01 10.94
N HIS A 104 -2.17 16.20 11.34
CA HIS A 104 -1.50 17.49 11.35
C HIS A 104 -0.08 17.33 10.80
N GLN A 105 0.53 18.42 10.34
CA GLN A 105 1.87 18.34 9.74
C GLN A 105 2.90 17.83 10.76
N GLY A 106 2.87 18.34 12.00
CA GLY A 106 3.82 17.93 13.03
C GLY A 106 5.27 18.08 12.56
N SER A 107 6.03 17.00 12.61
CA SER A 107 7.44 16.93 12.16
C SER A 107 7.61 16.55 10.69
N LEU A 108 6.53 16.29 9.95
CA LEU A 108 6.61 15.92 8.53
C LEU A 108 6.94 17.12 7.66
N SER A 109 7.53 16.86 6.49
CA SER A 109 7.58 17.87 5.44
C SER A 109 6.15 18.21 4.98
N PHE A 110 5.94 19.43 4.48
CA PHE A 110 4.62 19.82 3.98
C PHE A 110 4.10 18.88 2.87
N PRO A 111 4.91 18.48 1.87
CA PRO A 111 4.46 17.54 0.84
C PRO A 111 4.03 16.17 1.40
N GLU A 112 4.73 15.63 2.40
CA GLU A 112 4.36 14.37 3.04
C GLU A 112 3.05 14.49 3.83
N PHE A 113 2.88 15.59 4.55
CA PHE A 113 1.63 15.92 5.24
C PHE A 113 0.45 16.00 4.26
N ALA A 114 0.59 16.77 3.18
CA ALA A 114 -0.45 16.92 2.16
C ALA A 114 -0.80 15.57 1.51
N LYS A 115 0.21 14.73 1.22
CA LYS A 115 0.01 13.37 0.70
C LYS A 115 -0.73 12.48 1.69
N SER A 116 -0.38 12.54 2.98
CA SER A 116 -1.06 11.79 4.04
C SER A 116 -2.54 12.17 4.14
N LEU A 117 -2.82 13.48 4.15
CA LEU A 117 -4.17 14.01 4.21
C LEU A 117 -5.00 13.64 2.97
N GLN A 118 -4.41 13.69 1.77
CA GLN A 118 -5.08 13.27 0.55
C GLN A 118 -5.41 11.77 0.55
N ARG A 119 -4.52 10.91 1.07
CA ARG A 119 -4.82 9.49 1.24
C ARG A 119 -6.00 9.27 2.19
N ALA A 120 -6.02 9.97 3.32
CA ALA A 120 -7.12 9.89 4.28
C ALA A 120 -8.44 10.37 3.67
N ARG A 121 -8.43 11.46 2.89
CA ARG A 121 -9.60 11.91 2.13
C ARG A 121 -10.12 10.85 1.17
N ASN A 122 -9.23 10.20 0.42
CA ASN A 122 -9.62 9.17 -0.53
C ASN A 122 -10.27 7.97 0.19
N ALA A 123 -9.79 7.59 1.38
CA ALA A 123 -10.41 6.56 2.20
C ALA A 123 -11.87 6.90 2.59
N LEU A 124 -12.15 8.19 2.84
CA LEU A 124 -13.50 8.67 3.15
C LEU A 124 -14.45 8.66 1.96
N VAL A 125 -13.93 8.80 0.73
CA VAL A 125 -14.76 8.63 -0.47
C VAL A 125 -15.32 7.20 -0.53
N SER A 126 -14.49 6.20 -0.22
CA SER A 126 -14.91 4.80 -0.14
C SER A 126 -15.89 4.52 1.02
N ALA A 127 -15.94 5.37 2.05
CA ALA A 127 -16.85 5.20 3.18
C ALA A 127 -18.33 5.50 2.85
N GLY A 128 -18.56 6.29 1.81
CA GLY A 128 -19.90 6.61 1.29
C GLY A 128 -20.45 7.97 1.74
N VAL A 129 -21.71 8.21 1.37
CA VAL A 129 -22.41 9.48 1.62
C VAL A 129 -22.49 9.76 3.12
N GLY A 130 -22.12 10.98 3.52
CA GLY A 130 -22.07 11.41 4.93
C GLY A 130 -20.67 11.43 5.54
N TYR A 131 -19.70 10.73 4.94
CA TYR A 131 -18.29 10.75 5.34
C TYR A 131 -17.39 11.52 4.36
N THR A 132 -17.91 11.81 3.16
CA THR A 132 -17.19 12.51 2.09
C THR A 132 -16.83 13.94 2.50
N THR A 133 -15.56 14.29 2.29
CA THR A 133 -15.03 15.63 2.61
C THR A 133 -14.92 16.49 1.36
N ASN A 134 -15.53 17.68 1.40
CA ASN A 134 -15.48 18.65 0.29
C ASN A 134 -14.12 19.37 0.21
N ASP A 135 -13.88 20.05 -0.91
CA ASP A 135 -12.62 20.77 -1.13
C ASP A 135 -12.38 21.88 -0.12
N SER A 136 -13.42 22.57 0.36
CA SER A 136 -13.28 23.63 1.37
C SER A 136 -12.72 23.10 2.69
N ILE A 137 -13.22 21.95 3.16
CA ILE A 137 -12.71 21.31 4.37
C ILE A 137 -11.26 20.88 4.16
N LEU A 138 -10.92 20.28 3.01
CA LEU A 138 -9.54 19.91 2.72
C LEU A 138 -8.61 21.15 2.69
N LYS A 139 -9.03 22.26 2.08
CA LYS A 139 -8.27 23.52 2.07
C LYS A 139 -8.06 24.07 3.47
N ASN A 140 -9.12 24.11 4.29
CA ASN A 140 -9.02 24.54 5.69
C ASN A 140 -8.03 23.66 6.46
N HIS A 141 -8.13 22.34 6.28
CA HIS A 141 -7.27 21.38 6.96
C HIS A 141 -5.80 21.55 6.56
N LEU A 142 -5.52 21.65 5.25
CA LEU A 142 -4.18 21.91 4.73
C LEU A 142 -3.57 23.18 5.31
N LEU A 143 -4.35 24.26 5.40
CA LEU A 143 -3.85 25.55 5.86
C LEU A 143 -3.63 25.58 7.38
N PHE A 144 -4.65 25.19 8.16
CA PHE A 144 -4.68 25.41 9.60
C PHE A 144 -4.06 24.29 10.44
N HIS A 145 -3.87 23.09 9.86
CA HIS A 145 -3.13 21.99 10.50
C HIS A 145 -1.71 21.82 9.94
N ALA A 146 -1.27 22.73 9.06
CA ALA A 146 0.13 22.85 8.69
C ALA A 146 0.99 23.37 9.86
N HIS A 147 2.31 23.31 9.69
CA HIS A 147 3.27 23.84 10.65
C HIS A 147 2.95 25.32 10.95
N PRO A 148 2.94 25.76 12.23
CA PRO A 148 2.46 27.10 12.60
C PRO A 148 3.15 28.24 11.83
N VAL A 149 4.48 28.15 11.64
CA VAL A 149 5.25 29.14 10.88
C VAL A 149 4.85 29.19 9.40
N LEU A 150 4.55 28.04 8.79
CA LEU A 150 4.09 27.97 7.40
C LEU A 150 2.71 28.61 7.27
N CYS A 151 1.77 28.26 8.15
CA CYS A 151 0.45 28.87 8.19
C CYS A 151 0.55 30.40 8.29
N LEU A 152 1.34 30.91 9.23
CA LEU A 152 1.53 32.36 9.41
C LEU A 152 2.14 33.02 8.17
N ARG A 153 3.15 32.42 7.55
CA ARG A 153 3.80 32.97 6.35
C ARG A 153 2.83 33.06 5.17
N VAL A 154 2.01 32.03 4.96
CA VAL A 154 1.01 31.99 3.87
C VAL A 154 -0.13 32.97 4.13
N CYS A 155 -0.68 32.99 5.36
CA CYS A 155 -1.72 33.95 5.73
C CYS A 155 -1.25 35.41 5.71
N GLY A 156 0.05 35.65 5.89
CA GLY A 156 0.66 36.98 5.80
C GLY A 156 0.94 37.48 4.38
N GLN A 157 0.72 36.67 3.34
CA GLN A 157 0.93 37.10 1.95
C GLN A 157 -0.11 38.17 1.56
N GLN A 158 0.35 39.27 0.95
CA GLN A 158 -0.55 40.28 0.42
C GLN A 158 -1.41 39.67 -0.70
N ALA A 159 -2.72 39.89 -0.63
CA ALA A 159 -3.71 39.42 -1.61
C ALA A 159 -3.76 37.89 -1.81
N PHE A 160 -3.56 37.10 -0.76
CA PHE A 160 -3.68 35.63 -0.82
C PHE A 160 -5.09 35.19 -1.30
N PRO A 161 -5.24 34.60 -2.51
CA PRO A 161 -6.54 34.37 -3.13
C PRO A 161 -7.19 33.06 -2.65
N TYR A 162 -7.30 32.86 -1.33
CA TYR A 162 -7.75 31.60 -0.73
C TYR A 162 -9.10 31.08 -1.25
N ALA A 163 -10.06 31.99 -1.45
CA ALA A 163 -11.42 31.65 -1.86
C ALA A 163 -11.47 31.06 -3.28
N SER A 164 -10.77 31.68 -4.24
CA SER A 164 -10.76 31.27 -5.65
C SER A 164 -9.68 30.23 -5.97
N MET A 165 -8.71 30.02 -5.08
CA MET A 165 -7.66 29.02 -5.24
C MET A 165 -8.21 27.59 -5.13
N LYS A 166 -7.83 26.75 -6.10
CA LYS A 166 -8.06 25.30 -6.10
C LYS A 166 -7.14 24.61 -5.09
N VAL A 167 -7.54 23.41 -4.64
CA VAL A 167 -6.76 22.59 -3.70
C VAL A 167 -5.30 22.42 -4.17
N ASP A 168 -5.08 22.01 -5.42
CA ASP A 168 -3.71 21.79 -5.93
C ASP A 168 -2.89 23.08 -5.97
N GLY A 169 -3.53 24.21 -6.25
CA GLY A 169 -2.89 25.53 -6.20
C GLY A 169 -2.46 25.90 -4.78
N LEU A 170 -3.28 25.56 -3.78
CA LEU A 170 -2.95 25.75 -2.37
C LEU A 170 -1.78 24.86 -1.95
N ILE A 171 -1.82 23.58 -2.31
CA ILE A 171 -0.73 22.63 -2.04
C ILE A 171 0.58 23.14 -2.64
N ALA A 172 0.57 23.56 -3.91
CA ALA A 172 1.76 24.10 -4.58
C ALA A 172 2.30 25.35 -3.89
N SER A 173 1.42 26.30 -3.53
CA SER A 173 1.80 27.54 -2.84
C SER A 173 2.42 27.27 -1.45
N MET A 174 1.80 26.39 -0.68
CA MET A 174 2.28 26.03 0.65
C MET A 174 3.58 25.21 0.59
N ALA A 175 3.73 24.32 -0.39
CA ALA A 175 4.96 23.58 -0.63
C ALA A 175 6.12 24.52 -1.00
N LEU A 176 5.89 25.48 -1.90
CA LEU A 176 6.91 26.47 -2.26
C LEU A 176 7.32 27.32 -1.04
N THR A 177 6.34 27.74 -0.24
CA THR A 177 6.60 28.53 0.97
C THR A 177 7.36 27.70 2.01
N TRP A 178 7.06 26.42 2.15
CA TRP A 178 7.78 25.49 3.02
C TRP A 178 9.27 25.39 2.64
N GLU A 179 9.57 25.19 1.35
CA GLU A 179 10.95 25.15 0.87
C GLU A 179 11.69 26.48 1.11
N SER A 180 11.02 27.62 0.93
CA SER A 180 11.59 28.94 1.27
C SER A 180 11.94 29.04 2.76
N LEU A 181 11.07 28.57 3.65
CA LEU A 181 11.29 28.59 5.10
C LEU A 181 12.46 27.70 5.54
N ILE A 182 12.65 26.56 4.86
CA ILE A 182 13.82 25.70 5.06
C ILE A 182 15.09 26.40 4.57
N ALA A 183 15.06 27.01 3.38
CA ALA A 183 16.20 27.72 2.79
C ALA A 183 16.63 28.92 3.64
N GLU A 184 15.66 29.67 4.18
CA GLU A 184 15.87 30.78 5.13
C GLU A 184 16.35 30.29 6.52
N ARG A 185 16.39 28.97 6.76
CA ARG A 185 16.71 28.33 8.05
C ARG A 185 15.79 28.76 9.21
N VAL A 186 14.60 29.27 8.89
CA VAL A 186 13.55 29.55 9.88
C VAL A 186 13.05 28.23 10.48
N ILE A 187 12.96 27.19 9.66
CA ILE A 187 12.58 25.85 10.08
C ILE A 187 13.80 24.93 9.91
N LYS A 188 14.25 24.34 11.03
CA LYS A 188 15.26 23.29 11.01
C LYS A 188 14.59 21.95 10.69
N PHE A 189 14.37 21.70 9.41
CA PHE A 189 13.97 20.38 8.95
C PHE A 189 15.21 19.54 8.66
N ILE A 190 15.39 18.45 9.39
CA ILE A 190 16.41 17.45 9.07
C ILE A 190 15.71 16.38 8.25
N PRO A 191 15.90 16.32 6.92
CA PRO A 191 15.35 15.22 6.15
C PRO A 191 15.93 13.90 6.68
N PRO A 192 15.15 12.80 6.68
CA PRO A 192 15.71 11.48 6.96
C PRO A 192 16.85 11.25 5.96
N THR A 193 18.08 11.28 6.47
CA THR A 193 19.29 11.14 5.66
C THR A 193 19.30 9.73 5.12
N THR A 194 19.11 9.57 3.81
CA THR A 194 19.56 8.39 3.09
C THR A 194 21.08 8.37 3.24
N LEU A 195 21.57 7.61 4.23
CA LEU A 195 22.99 7.33 4.35
C LEU A 195 23.46 6.74 3.01
N PRO A 196 24.48 7.30 2.36
CA PRO A 196 25.11 6.60 1.24
C PRO A 196 25.66 5.27 1.77
N PRO A 197 25.62 4.19 0.96
CA PRO A 197 26.27 2.94 1.36
C PRO A 197 27.73 3.24 1.68
N LEU A 198 28.18 2.83 2.87
CA LEU A 198 29.58 2.83 3.26
C LEU A 198 30.36 2.06 2.18
N SER A 199 31.06 2.80 1.32
CA SER A 199 32.08 2.23 0.45
C SER A 199 33.19 1.67 1.35
N ILE A 200 33.14 0.35 1.57
CA ILE A 200 34.22 -0.41 2.19
C ILE A 200 35.44 -0.21 1.28
N PRO A 201 36.57 0.32 1.76
CA PRO A 201 37.77 0.43 0.94
C PRO A 201 38.27 -0.99 0.59
N SER A 202 38.30 -1.29 -0.71
CA SER A 202 38.86 -2.52 -1.25
C SER A 202 40.33 -2.65 -0.87
N ILE A 203 40.65 -3.67 -0.08
CA ILE A 203 42.02 -4.10 0.19
C ILE A 203 42.62 -4.57 -1.15
N PRO A 204 43.80 -4.09 -1.58
CA PRO A 204 44.43 -4.59 -2.79
C PRO A 204 44.96 -6.01 -2.56
N VAL A 205 44.37 -6.97 -3.28
CA VAL A 205 44.90 -8.33 -3.40
C VAL A 205 46.19 -8.27 -4.21
N VAL A 206 47.32 -8.49 -3.55
CA VAL A 206 48.61 -8.66 -4.20
C VAL A 206 48.60 -10.02 -4.90
N SER A 207 48.51 -9.98 -6.23
CA SER A 207 48.79 -11.13 -7.08
C SER A 207 50.27 -11.50 -6.98
N SER A 208 50.56 -12.73 -6.56
CA SER A 208 51.87 -13.34 -6.75
C SER A 208 51.64 -14.77 -7.20
N SER A 209 51.89 -15.01 -8.48
CA SER A 209 51.89 -16.31 -9.11
C SER A 209 53.19 -17.05 -8.77
N SER A 210 53.07 -18.34 -8.45
CA SER A 210 53.98 -19.38 -8.93
C SER A 210 53.47 -20.75 -8.48
N LEU A 211 53.10 -21.57 -9.47
CA LEU A 211 53.07 -23.03 -9.36
C LEU A 211 54.52 -23.55 -9.45
N PRO A 212 54.85 -24.70 -8.84
CA PRO A 212 54.76 -25.94 -9.63
C PRO A 212 54.21 -27.19 -8.90
N THR A 213 53.43 -27.93 -9.69
CA THR A 213 53.05 -29.36 -9.83
C THR A 213 53.81 -30.48 -9.04
N PRO A 214 53.49 -31.79 -9.22
CA PRO A 214 52.42 -32.56 -8.57
C PRO A 214 52.91 -33.91 -7.99
N ILE A 215 52.34 -34.48 -6.91
CA ILE A 215 52.55 -35.92 -6.61
C ILE A 215 51.26 -36.62 -6.18
N SER A 216 51.05 -37.72 -6.88
CA SER A 216 50.00 -38.74 -6.80
C SER A 216 50.02 -39.54 -5.50
N SER A 217 48.84 -39.92 -5.00
CA SER A 217 48.56 -41.26 -4.46
C SER A 217 47.08 -41.42 -4.08
N THR A 218 46.34 -42.16 -4.90
CA THR A 218 45.18 -42.98 -4.50
C THR A 218 45.70 -44.35 -3.99
N PRO A 219 44.86 -45.30 -3.54
CA PRO A 219 43.59 -45.23 -2.79
C PRO A 219 43.60 -46.25 -1.62
N THR A 220 42.57 -46.27 -0.75
CA THR A 220 41.81 -47.52 -0.47
C THR A 220 40.55 -47.26 0.37
N PRO A 221 39.48 -48.05 0.17
CA PRO A 221 38.19 -47.91 0.81
C PRO A 221 38.07 -48.82 2.03
N THR A 222 37.14 -48.54 2.94
CA THR A 222 36.59 -49.60 3.79
C THR A 222 35.09 -49.42 3.96
N SER A 223 34.44 -50.55 3.73
CA SER A 223 33.02 -50.83 3.59
C SER A 223 32.39 -51.18 4.95
N SER A 224 31.06 -51.34 4.90
CA SER A 224 30.14 -51.96 5.86
C SER A 224 29.65 -51.06 7.00
N ALA A 225 28.37 -50.72 7.18
CA ALA A 225 27.06 -51.35 6.96
C ALA A 225 26.43 -51.91 8.26
N PHE A 226 25.11 -51.76 8.30
CA PHE A 226 24.09 -52.42 9.14
C PHE A 226 23.90 -52.01 10.60
N GLY A 227 22.63 -51.71 10.93
CA GLY A 227 22.04 -52.05 12.22
C GLY A 227 20.96 -51.09 12.76
N PRO A 228 19.66 -51.46 12.75
CA PRO A 228 18.54 -50.67 13.31
C PRO A 228 18.16 -51.11 14.75
N LEU A 229 17.36 -50.31 15.46
CA LEU A 229 16.57 -50.67 16.67
C LEU A 229 15.50 -49.56 16.89
N ILE A 230 14.22 -49.76 16.57
CA ILE A 230 13.13 -50.31 17.41
C ILE A 230 13.05 -49.67 18.81
N CYS A 231 12.09 -48.76 18.99
CA CYS A 231 10.96 -48.83 19.94
C CYS A 231 9.83 -47.94 19.43
#